data_AF-A0A1H7CAM6-F1
#
_entry.id   AF-A0A1H7CAM6-F1
#
_cell.length_a   1.000
_cell.length_b   1.000
_cell.length_c   1.000
_cell.angle_alpha   90.00
_cell.angle_beta   90.00
_cell.angle_gamma   90.00
#
_symmetry.space_group_name_H-M   'P 1'
#
loop_
_entity.id
_entity.type
_entity.pdbx_description
1 polymer ?
#
loop_
_entity_poly.entity_id
_entity_poly.type
_entity_poly.pdbx_seq_one_letter_code
_entity_poly.pdbx_strand_id
1 'polypeptide(L)'
;MTESPDARQTAEEIEWFPARELVVAMKAEGLELQVGQTGGGTATFFLESEGSHAFLIGPGSYSWNTPLESQFTTAELYYGPDQYDEAGEPVEFSDDEEKTITPGTPITDIAQEIAANFRRFNTRAPYSPT
;
A
#
# COMPACT_ATOMS: atom_id res chain seq x y z
N MET A 1 -7.07 -44.25 -20.50
CA MET A 1 -6.63 -43.68 -19.21
C MET A 1 -5.26 -43.09 -19.45
N THR A 2 -5.15 -41.78 -19.45
CA THR A 2 -3.88 -41.08 -19.52
C THR A 2 -3.97 -40.00 -18.45
N GLU A 3 -3.40 -40.29 -17.29
CA GLU A 3 -3.22 -39.32 -16.21
C GLU A 3 -2.29 -38.22 -16.73
N SER A 4 -2.81 -37.02 -16.87
CA SER A 4 -1.99 -35.84 -17.13
C SER A 4 -1.17 -35.55 -15.88
N PRO A 5 0.16 -35.37 -16.01
CA PRO A 5 1.01 -35.06 -14.89
C PRO A 5 0.62 -33.69 -14.33
N ASP A 6 0.13 -33.70 -13.09
CA ASP A 6 0.66 -32.84 -12.04
C ASP A 6 0.90 -31.39 -12.50
N ALA A 7 -0.18 -30.65 -12.71
CA ALA A 7 -0.17 -29.19 -12.65
C ALA A 7 0.08 -28.75 -11.20
N ARG A 8 1.19 -29.19 -10.60
CA ARG A 8 1.84 -28.50 -9.50
C ARG A 8 2.58 -27.31 -10.10
N GLN A 9 1.83 -26.38 -10.67
CA GLN A 9 2.23 -24.99 -10.53
C GLN A 9 2.09 -24.73 -9.05
N THR A 10 3.22 -24.73 -8.35
CA THR A 10 3.37 -24.30 -6.98
C THR A 10 2.53 -23.04 -6.82
N ALA A 11 1.40 -23.13 -6.14
CA ALA A 11 0.85 -21.96 -5.49
C ALA A 11 1.94 -21.57 -4.50
N GLU A 12 2.80 -20.61 -4.86
CA GLU A 12 3.49 -19.83 -3.84
C GLU A 12 2.39 -19.40 -2.88
N GLU A 13 2.43 -19.95 -1.67
CA GLU A 13 1.42 -19.66 -0.65
C GLU A 13 1.48 -18.15 -0.43
N ILE A 14 0.46 -17.45 -0.92
CA ILE A 14 0.42 -16.00 -0.85
C ILE A 14 0.48 -15.64 0.64
N GLU A 15 1.59 -15.07 1.08
CA GLU A 15 1.78 -14.76 2.49
C GLU A 15 0.95 -13.54 2.87
N TRP A 16 0.00 -13.75 3.77
CA TRP A 16 -0.86 -12.70 4.31
C TRP A 16 -0.33 -12.23 5.66
N PHE A 17 -0.28 -10.92 5.84
CA PHE A 17 0.07 -10.29 7.11
C PHE A 17 -1.09 -9.39 7.59
N PRO A 18 -1.32 -9.30 8.92
CA PRO A 18 -2.33 -8.41 9.46
C PRO A 18 -1.83 -6.96 9.43
N ALA A 19 -2.77 -6.02 9.22
CA ALA A 19 -2.49 -4.61 9.03
C ALA A 19 -1.65 -4.02 10.16
N ARG A 20 -1.87 -4.48 11.40
CA ARG A 20 -1.09 -4.10 12.60
C ARG A 20 0.42 -4.19 12.40
N GLU A 21 0.92 -5.13 11.60
CA GLU A 21 2.38 -5.29 11.43
C GLU A 21 2.97 -4.10 10.66
N LEU A 22 2.34 -3.71 9.54
CA LEU A 22 2.78 -2.55 8.79
C LEU A 22 2.54 -1.24 9.55
N VAL A 23 1.44 -1.13 10.31
CA VAL A 23 1.20 0.03 11.20
C VAL A 23 2.32 0.18 12.23
N VAL A 24 2.73 -0.91 12.89
CA VAL A 24 3.81 -0.89 13.89
C VAL A 24 5.15 -0.53 13.23
N ALA A 25 5.44 -1.10 12.06
CA ALA A 25 6.67 -0.79 11.32
C ALA A 25 6.73 0.68 10.88
N MET A 26 5.63 1.23 10.35
CA MET A 26 5.55 2.65 9.98
C MET A 26 5.64 3.59 11.18
N LYS A 27 5.10 3.18 12.34
CA LYS A 27 5.27 3.94 13.58
C LYS A 27 6.73 4.02 14.03
N ALA A 28 7.54 2.99 13.77
CA ALA A 28 8.99 3.04 14.01
C ALA A 28 9.70 4.06 13.09
N GLU A 29 9.14 4.31 11.91
CA GLU A 29 9.53 5.38 10.99
C GLU A 29 8.94 6.75 11.39
N GLY A 30 8.19 6.85 12.49
CA GLY A 30 7.56 8.10 12.93
C GLY A 30 6.38 8.53 12.04
N LEU A 31 5.78 7.60 11.29
CA LEU A 31 4.62 7.82 10.44
C LEU A 31 3.42 7.03 10.97
N GLU A 32 2.23 7.62 10.87
CA GLU A 32 1.00 6.97 11.31
C GLU A 32 0.17 6.53 10.10
N LEU A 33 -0.14 5.23 10.05
CA LEU A 33 -1.05 4.66 9.07
C LEU A 33 -2.44 4.48 9.67
N GLN A 34 -3.46 4.93 8.95
CA GLN A 34 -4.85 4.63 9.27
C GLN A 34 -5.37 3.55 8.33
N VAL A 35 -6.01 2.51 8.86
CA VAL A 35 -6.65 1.49 8.02
C VAL A 35 -8.10 1.88 7.79
N GLY A 36 -8.52 1.96 6.54
CA GLY A 36 -9.92 2.19 6.16
C GLY A 36 -10.39 1.24 5.06
N GLN A 37 -11.67 1.35 4.73
CA GLN A 37 -12.33 0.56 3.70
C GLN A 37 -12.64 1.46 2.50
N THR A 38 -12.27 1.03 1.30
CA THR A 38 -12.43 1.81 0.04
C THR A 38 -13.54 1.27 -0.87
N GLY A 39 -14.33 0.31 -0.39
CA GLY A 39 -15.43 -0.34 -1.13
C GLY A 39 -15.24 -1.86 -1.25
N GLY A 40 -16.34 -2.61 -1.44
CA GLY A 40 -16.28 -4.05 -1.76
C GLY A 40 -15.69 -4.99 -0.70
N GLY A 41 -15.28 -4.48 0.46
CA GLY A 41 -14.50 -5.24 1.46
C GLY A 41 -12.99 -5.08 1.31
N THR A 42 -12.55 -4.12 0.49
CA THR A 42 -11.14 -3.78 0.28
C THR A 42 -10.63 -2.88 1.40
N ALA A 43 -9.53 -3.29 2.03
CA ALA A 43 -8.77 -2.50 2.98
C ALA A 43 -7.73 -1.64 2.25
N THR A 44 -7.48 -0.45 2.80
CA THR A 44 -6.45 0.47 2.31
C THR A 44 -5.87 1.20 3.51
N PHE A 45 -4.55 1.39 3.53
CA PHE A 45 -3.93 2.31 4.48
C PHE A 45 -3.90 3.72 3.90
N PHE A 46 -4.20 4.68 4.75
CA PHE A 46 -4.09 6.11 4.49
C PHE A 46 -2.91 6.63 5.30
N LEU A 47 -1.96 7.25 4.60
CA LEU A 47 -0.78 7.89 5.17
C LEU A 47 -0.84 9.37 4.84
N GLU A 48 -1.14 10.21 5.82
CA GLU A 48 -1.24 11.66 5.62
C GLU A 48 -0.35 12.40 6.63
N SER A 49 0.15 13.58 6.24
CA SER A 49 0.79 14.52 7.14
C SER A 49 0.16 15.90 6.94
N GLU A 50 0.04 16.68 8.02
CA GLU A 50 -0.63 17.98 8.00
C GLU A 50 -0.02 18.90 6.93
N GLY A 51 -0.85 19.39 6.01
CA GLY A 51 -0.44 20.28 4.91
C GLY A 51 0.39 19.60 3.80
N SER A 52 0.42 18.27 3.77
CA SER A 52 1.17 17.45 2.83
C SER A 52 0.23 16.53 2.03
N HIS A 53 0.76 15.92 0.96
CA HIS A 53 0.00 14.95 0.18
C HIS A 53 -0.18 13.65 0.96
N ALA A 54 -1.36 13.03 0.84
CA ALA A 54 -1.64 11.72 1.37
C ALA A 54 -1.08 10.62 0.46
N PHE A 55 -0.83 9.43 1.00
CA PHE A 55 -0.49 8.21 0.28
C PHE A 55 -1.54 7.14 0.59
N LEU A 56 -1.92 6.38 -0.43
CA LEU A 56 -2.73 5.17 -0.30
C LEU A 56 -1.83 3.95 -0.43
N ILE A 57 -2.02 2.95 0.44
CA ILE A 57 -1.32 1.66 0.37
C ILE A 57 -2.37 0.55 0.40
N GLY A 58 -2.38 -0.33 -0.60
CA GLY A 58 -3.42 -1.33 -0.75
C GLY A 58 -3.25 -2.16 -2.02
N PRO A 59 -4.22 -3.03 -2.35
CA PRO A 59 -5.41 -3.35 -1.58
C PRO A 59 -5.13 -4.44 -0.52
N GLY A 60 -6.07 -4.62 0.39
CA GLY A 60 -6.14 -5.75 1.31
C GLY A 60 -7.57 -6.22 1.54
N SER A 61 -7.76 -7.22 2.39
CA SER A 61 -9.07 -7.69 2.86
C SER A 61 -9.46 -6.99 4.17
N TYR A 62 -10.58 -6.29 4.19
CA TYR A 62 -11.01 -5.46 5.32
C TYR A 62 -11.74 -6.25 6.40
N SER A 63 -11.30 -6.08 7.65
CA SER A 63 -11.98 -6.58 8.84
C SER A 63 -12.86 -5.51 9.46
N TRP A 64 -14.19 -5.66 9.30
CA TRP A 64 -15.19 -4.72 9.84
C TRP A 64 -15.22 -4.64 11.37
N ASN A 65 -14.85 -5.71 12.05
CA ASN A 65 -14.85 -5.76 13.52
C ASN A 65 -13.55 -5.23 14.11
N THR A 66 -12.45 -5.33 13.37
CA THR A 66 -11.12 -4.96 13.87
C THR A 66 -10.24 -4.54 12.69
N PRO A 67 -10.24 -3.24 12.32
CA PRO A 67 -9.52 -2.76 11.14
C PRO A 67 -8.03 -3.13 11.12
N LEU A 68 -7.38 -3.20 12.29
CA LEU A 68 -5.98 -3.63 12.43
C LEU A 68 -5.73 -5.12 12.15
N GLU A 69 -6.78 -5.94 12.14
CA GLU A 69 -6.75 -7.35 11.71
C GLU A 69 -7.11 -7.52 10.22
N SER A 70 -7.32 -6.42 9.49
CA SER A 70 -7.41 -6.48 8.02
C SER A 70 -6.15 -7.13 7.46
N GLN A 71 -6.28 -7.96 6.45
CA GLN A 71 -5.16 -8.74 5.93
C GLN A 71 -4.66 -8.15 4.61
N PHE A 72 -3.36 -8.09 4.45
CA PHE A 72 -2.70 -7.62 3.25
C PHE A 72 -1.72 -8.68 2.76
N THR A 73 -1.40 -8.64 1.48
CA THR A 73 -0.39 -9.51 0.88
C THR A 73 0.57 -8.68 0.07
N THR A 74 1.87 -8.99 0.20
CA THR A 74 2.92 -8.35 -0.59
C THR A 74 2.80 -8.63 -2.09
N ALA A 75 2.06 -9.67 -2.48
CA ALA A 75 1.82 -9.99 -3.88
C ALA A 75 0.90 -9.00 -4.60
N GLU A 76 0.04 -8.30 -3.87
CA GLU A 76 -0.95 -7.35 -4.42
C GLU A 76 -0.73 -5.92 -3.90
N LEU A 77 0.21 -5.72 -2.97
CA LEU A 77 0.42 -4.42 -2.33
C LEU A 77 1.10 -3.44 -3.29
N TYR A 78 0.45 -2.31 -3.49
CA TYR A 78 0.99 -1.12 -4.10
C TYR A 78 0.86 0.07 -3.14
N TYR A 79 1.62 1.13 -3.42
CA TYR A 79 1.43 2.42 -2.76
C TYR A 79 1.73 3.57 -3.70
N GLY A 80 1.12 4.71 -3.42
CA GLY A 80 1.32 5.95 -4.17
C GLY A 80 0.63 7.14 -3.52
N PRO A 81 0.90 8.39 -3.96
CA PRO A 81 0.23 9.57 -3.47
C PRO A 81 -1.27 9.54 -3.83
N ASP A 82 -2.12 10.11 -3.00
CA ASP A 82 -3.53 10.36 -3.28
C ASP A 82 -3.62 11.71 -4.01
N GLN A 83 -3.61 11.69 -5.34
CA GLN A 83 -3.69 12.91 -6.16
C GLN A 83 -5.02 13.02 -6.86
N TYR A 84 -5.63 14.18 -6.71
CA TYR A 84 -6.78 14.60 -7.49
C TYR A 84 -6.40 15.84 -8.30
N ASP A 85 -6.88 15.93 -9.53
CA ASP A 85 -6.73 17.12 -10.35
C ASP A 85 -7.60 18.27 -9.83
N GLU A 86 -7.52 19.43 -10.47
CA GLU A 86 -8.33 20.61 -10.10
C GLU A 86 -9.85 20.37 -10.25
N ALA A 87 -10.27 19.31 -10.94
CA ALA A 87 -11.67 18.88 -11.06
C ALA A 87 -12.08 17.89 -9.95
N GLY A 88 -11.15 17.44 -9.12
CA GLY A 88 -11.38 16.43 -8.08
C GLY A 88 -11.34 14.99 -8.62
N GLU A 89 -10.79 14.78 -9.82
CA GLU A 89 -10.67 13.46 -10.43
C GLU A 89 -9.30 12.84 -10.09
N PRO A 90 -9.23 11.53 -9.81
CA PRO A 90 -7.97 10.87 -9.50
C PRO A 90 -7.02 10.98 -10.69
N VAL A 91 -5.80 11.46 -10.46
CA VAL A 91 -4.77 11.55 -11.49
C VAL A 91 -4.05 10.22 -11.60
N GLU A 92 -4.09 9.61 -12.79
CA GLU A 92 -3.33 8.40 -13.10
C GLU A 92 -1.82 8.70 -13.00
N PHE A 93 -1.11 7.90 -12.21
CA PHE A 93 0.33 8.10 -11.97
C PHE A 93 1.15 7.75 -13.21
N SER A 94 2.28 8.45 -13.37
CA SER A 94 3.35 7.90 -14.22
C SER A 94 3.91 6.64 -13.54
N ASP A 95 4.26 5.60 -14.31
CA ASP A 95 4.83 4.32 -13.83
C ASP A 95 6.02 4.44 -12.84
N ASP A 96 6.60 5.64 -12.67
CA ASP A 96 7.70 5.93 -11.74
C ASP A 96 7.22 6.22 -10.29
N GLU A 97 5.93 6.48 -10.07
CA GLU A 97 5.39 6.97 -8.78
C GLU A 97 4.47 5.97 -8.05
N GLU A 98 3.78 5.09 -8.77
CA GLU A 98 3.12 3.91 -8.18
C GLU A 98 4.14 2.77 -8.11
N LYS A 99 4.33 2.20 -6.91
CA LYS A 99 5.29 1.11 -6.72
C LYS A 99 4.59 -0.14 -6.25
N THR A 100 4.82 -1.22 -7.00
CA THR A 100 4.48 -2.58 -6.58
C THR A 100 5.54 -3.10 -5.62
N ILE A 101 5.10 -3.76 -4.56
CA ILE A 101 6.01 -4.43 -3.63
C ILE A 101 6.42 -5.78 -4.22
N THR A 102 7.70 -6.13 -4.08
CA THR A 102 8.15 -7.48 -4.45
C THR A 102 7.55 -8.49 -3.48
N PRO A 103 6.92 -9.59 -3.95
CA PRO A 103 6.40 -10.63 -3.08
C PRO A 103 7.45 -11.16 -2.11
N GLY A 104 7.07 -11.34 -0.84
CA GLY A 104 7.96 -11.80 0.23
C GLY A 104 8.94 -10.76 0.78
N THR A 105 8.82 -9.49 0.37
CA THR A 105 9.61 -8.40 0.99
C THR A 105 9.25 -8.30 2.48
N PRO A 106 10.24 -8.22 3.39
CA PRO A 106 9.95 -8.07 4.82
C PRO A 106 9.19 -6.77 5.10
N ILE A 107 8.24 -6.81 6.03
CA ILE A 107 7.38 -5.65 6.37
C ILE A 107 8.20 -4.42 6.79
N THR A 108 9.34 -4.62 7.45
CA THR A 108 10.25 -3.53 7.83
C THR A 108 10.84 -2.82 6.62
N ASP A 109 11.24 -3.55 5.59
CA ASP A 109 11.79 -2.98 4.36
C ASP A 109 10.69 -2.28 3.56
N ILE A 110 9.46 -2.83 3.52
CA ILE A 110 8.29 -2.18 2.93
C ILE A 110 8.02 -0.84 3.63
N ALA A 111 7.99 -0.81 4.96
CA ALA A 111 7.76 0.40 5.72
C ALA A 111 8.84 1.46 5.46
N GLN A 112 10.11 1.05 5.42
CA GLN A 112 11.22 1.95 5.11
C GLN A 112 11.09 2.55 3.70
N GLU A 113 10.73 1.72 2.71
CA GLU A 113 10.55 2.16 1.34
C GLU A 113 9.40 3.16 1.20
N ILE A 114 8.23 2.84 1.77
CA ILE A 114 7.06 3.73 1.79
C ILE A 114 7.42 5.05 2.48
N ALA A 115 8.05 4.99 3.66
CA ALA A 115 8.43 6.17 4.43
C ALA A 115 9.43 7.05 3.66
N ALA A 116 10.41 6.45 2.98
CA ALA A 116 11.37 7.18 2.16
C ALA A 116 10.69 7.87 0.98
N ASN A 117 9.78 7.19 0.28
CA ASN A 117 9.05 7.78 -0.84
C ASN A 117 8.08 8.87 -0.36
N PHE A 118 7.34 8.65 0.72
CA PHE A 118 6.45 9.65 1.31
C PHE A 118 7.19 10.94 1.66
N ARG A 119 8.33 10.83 2.35
CA ARG A 119 9.18 11.99 2.70
C ARG A 119 9.77 12.66 1.45
N ARG A 120 10.25 11.87 0.47
CA ARG A 120 10.76 12.41 -0.80
C ARG A 120 9.68 13.18 -1.55
N PHE A 121 8.47 12.65 -1.59
CA PHE A 121 7.34 13.29 -2.26
C PHE A 121 6.97 14.60 -1.57
N ASN A 122 6.83 14.61 -0.25
CA ASN A 122 6.46 15.79 0.52
C ASN A 122 7.60 16.81 0.75
N THR A 123 8.81 16.54 0.26
CA THR A 123 9.92 17.52 0.22
C THR A 123 10.16 18.10 -1.17
N ARG A 124 9.48 17.61 -2.22
CA ARG A 124 9.44 18.30 -3.51
C ARG A 124 8.70 19.62 -3.29
N ALA A 125 9.33 20.74 -3.63
CA ALA A 125 8.67 22.04 -3.57
C ALA A 125 7.33 21.95 -4.32
N PRO A 126 6.24 22.57 -3.81
CA PRO A 126 4.99 22.60 -4.55
C PRO A 126 5.30 23.12 -5.95
N TYR A 127 4.87 22.36 -6.96
CA TYR A 127 5.01 22.72 -8.36
C TYR A 127 4.64 24.20 -8.48
N SER A 128 5.61 25.05 -8.80
CA SER A 128 5.34 26.45 -9.11
C SER A 128 4.98 26.47 -10.59
N PRO A 129 3.68 26.57 -10.97
CA PRO A 129 3.34 26.80 -12.36
C PRO A 129 4.00 28.12 -12.76
N THR A 130 4.85 28.07 -13.78
CA THR A 130 5.39 29.28 -14.42
C THR A 130 4.40 29.75 -15.47
#